data_AF-A0A0M3U7T6-F1
#
_entry.id   AF-A0A0M3U7T6-F1
#
_cell.length_a   1.000
_cell.length_b   1.000
_cell.length_c   1.000
_cell.angle_alpha   90.00
_cell.angle_beta   90.00
_cell.angle_gamma   90.00
#
_symmetry.space_group_name_H-M   'P 1'
#
loop_
_entity.id
_entity.type
_entity.pdbx_description
1 polymer ?
#
loop_
_entity_poly.entity_id
_entity_poly.type
_entity_poly.pdbx_seq_one_letter_code
_entity_poly.pdbx_strand_id
1 'polypeptide(L)' 'MAVKLVSSGVLARELGVTVRTVQHWVADGLIEPDARTAGGHARFDVARVRAELLADRPQARPRPGQG' A
#
# COMPACT_ATOMS: atom_id res chain seq x y z
N MET A 1 4.56 18.59 8.21
CA MET A 1 3.80 18.16 7.02
C MET A 1 2.59 17.40 7.51
N ALA A 2 1.39 17.68 6.98
CA ALA A 2 0.17 16.96 7.38
C ALA A 2 0.18 15.56 6.74
N VAL A 3 0.17 14.51 7.57
CA VAL A 3 0.09 13.14 7.08
C VAL A 3 -1.29 12.92 6.47
N LYS A 4 -1.38 12.78 5.14
CA LYS A 4 -2.65 12.56 4.46
C LYS A 4 -2.89 11.05 4.34
N LEU A 5 -3.55 10.52 5.36
CA LEU A 5 -3.96 9.12 5.41
C LEU A 5 -5.06 8.82 4.38
N VAL A 6 -4.71 8.07 3.35
CA VAL A 6 -5.61 7.68 2.26
C VAL A 6 -6.11 6.25 2.42
N SER A 7 -7.23 5.91 1.78
CA SER A 7 -7.70 4.52 1.70
C SER A 7 -6.86 3.71 0.73
N SER A 8 -6.93 2.38 0.83
CA SER A 8 -6.30 1.44 -0.11
C SER A 8 -6.69 1.71 -1.58
N GLY A 9 -7.91 2.18 -1.83
CA GLY A 9 -8.36 2.59 -3.17
C GLY A 9 -7.64 3.81 -3.74
N VAL A 10 -7.43 4.83 -2.90
CA VAL A 10 -6.69 6.02 -3.29
C VAL A 10 -5.19 5.71 -3.40
N LEU A 11 -4.64 4.95 -2.47
CA LEU A 11 -3.25 4.48 -2.52
C LEU A 11 -2.97 3.73 -3.82
N ALA A 12 -3.85 2.80 -4.21
CA ALA A 12 -3.72 2.05 -5.44
C ALA A 12 -3.65 2.95 -6.68
N ARG A 13 -4.52 3.98 -6.75
CA ARG A 13 -4.52 4.97 -7.84
C ARG A 13 -3.23 5.79 -7.88
N GLU A 14 -2.77 6.26 -6.72
CA GLU A 14 -1.52 7.04 -6.62
C GLU A 14 -0.28 6.23 -7.00
N LEU A 15 -0.29 4.92 -6.75
CA LEU A 15 0.79 4.00 -7.09
C LEU A 15 0.64 3.38 -8.48
N GLY A 16 -0.49 3.57 -9.16
CA GLY A 16 -0.77 2.96 -10.47
C GLY A 16 -1.00 1.44 -10.40
N VAL A 17 -1.42 0.91 -9.26
CA VAL A 17 -1.71 -0.51 -9.05
C VAL A 17 -3.18 -0.75 -8.75
N THR A 18 -3.58 -2.01 -8.64
CA THR A 18 -4.95 -2.36 -8.23
C THR A 18 -5.08 -2.37 -6.70
N VAL A 19 -6.31 -2.18 -6.20
CA VAL A 19 -6.60 -2.32 -4.76
C VAL A 19 -6.24 -3.72 -4.26
N ARG A 20 -6.42 -4.75 -5.10
CA ARG A 20 -6.04 -6.13 -4.78
C ARG A 20 -4.54 -6.28 -4.58
N THR A 21 -3.73 -5.61 -5.40
CA THR A 21 -2.27 -5.57 -5.22
C THR A 21 -1.89 -4.95 -3.87
N VAL A 22 -2.53 -3.84 -3.51
CA VAL A 22 -2.31 -3.20 -2.19
C VAL A 22 -2.70 -4.14 -1.03
N GLN A 23 -3.85 -4.81 -1.12
CA GLN A 23 -4.26 -5.79 -0.11
C GLN A 23 -3.28 -6.97 -0.01
N HIS A 24 -2.76 -7.42 -1.15
CA HIS A 24 -1.76 -8.48 -1.19
C HIS A 24 -0.45 -8.06 -0.51
N TRP A 25 0.05 -6.86 -0.78
CA TRP A 25 1.22 -6.31 -0.09
C TRP A 25 1.03 -6.23 1.42
N VAL A 26 -0.15 -5.82 1.89
CA VAL A 26 -0.47 -5.80 3.33
C VAL A 26 -0.52 -7.22 3.91
N ALA A 27 -1.11 -8.17 3.18
CA ALA A 27 -1.21 -9.55 3.62
C ALA A 27 0.16 -10.25 3.66
N ASP A 28 1.06 -9.90 2.75
CA ASP A 28 2.44 -10.38 2.67
C ASP A 28 3.36 -9.67 3.69
N GLY A 29 2.88 -8.58 4.31
CA GLY A 29 3.66 -7.76 5.24
C GLY A 29 4.65 -6.80 4.57
N LEU A 30 4.53 -6.62 3.25
CA LEU A 30 5.38 -5.70 2.47
C LEU A 30 5.11 -4.22 2.80
N ILE A 31 3.86 -3.89 3.16
CA ILE A 31 3.49 -2.53 3.57
C ILE A 31 2.58 -2.60 4.79
N GLU A 32 2.73 -1.66 5.72
CA GLU A 32 1.90 -1.59 6.92
C GLU A 32 0.87 -0.45 6.86
N PRO A 33 -0.38 -0.68 7.30
CA PRO A 33 -1.35 0.40 7.44
C PRO A 33 -1.01 1.29 8.64
N ASP A 34 -0.76 2.57 8.39
CA ASP A 34 -0.51 3.60 9.41
C ASP A 34 -1.64 3.73 10.44
N ALA A 35 -2.88 3.56 10.00
CA ALA A 35 -4.02 3.58 10.91
C ALA A 35 -5.12 2.64 10.43
N ARG A 36 -5.89 2.13 11.39
CA ARG A 36 -7.18 1.49 11.09
C ARG A 36 -8.29 2.30 11.72
N THR A 37 -9.29 2.64 10.90
CA THR A 37 -10.52 3.26 11.40
C THR A 37 -11.30 2.26 12.25
N ALA A 38 -12.17 2.73 13.14
CA ALA A 38 -13.02 1.87 13.98
C ALA A 38 -13.92 0.92 13.16
N GLY A 39 -14.23 1.27 11.91
CA GLY A 39 -14.95 0.41 10.97
C GLY A 39 -14.09 -0.61 10.22
N GLY A 40 -12.81 -0.77 10.59
CA GLY A 40 -11.90 -1.75 9.98
C GLY A 40 -11.20 -1.29 8.69
N HIS A 41 -11.48 -0.08 8.18
CA HIS A 41 -10.79 0.42 6.99
C HIS A 41 -9.35 0.82 7.31
N ALA A 42 -8.41 0.21 6.60
CA ALA A 42 -6.99 0.56 6.63
C ALA A 42 -6.74 1.90 5.93
N ARG A 43 -5.87 2.69 6.56
CA ARG A 43 -5.40 3.99 6.11
C ARG A 43 -3.90 3.95 5.94
N PHE A 44 -3.43 4.54 4.85
CA PHE A 44 -2.05 4.51 4.44
C PHE A 44 -1.54 5.93 4.21
N ASP A 45 -0.31 6.20 4.61
CA ASP A 45 0.42 7.35 4.07
C ASP A 45 1.09 6.95 2.76
N VAL A 46 0.74 7.65 1.67
CA VAL A 46 1.34 7.42 0.35
C VAL A 46 2.86 7.63 0.37
N ALA A 47 3.34 8.64 1.11
CA ALA A 47 4.77 8.94 1.20
C ALA A 47 5.52 7.83 1.95
N ARG A 48 4.95 7.36 3.08
CA ARG A 48 5.50 6.23 3.85
C ARG A 48 5.51 4.96 3.02
N VAL A 49 4.39 4.58 2.41
CA VAL A 49 4.31 3.38 1.56
C VAL A 49 5.30 3.43 0.40
N ARG A 50 5.48 4.59 -0.25
CA ARG A 50 6.52 4.76 -1.27
C ARG A 50 7.93 4.58 -0.71
N ALA A 51 8.19 5.09 0.49
CA ALA A 51 9.47 4.92 1.16
C ALA A 51 9.71 3.47 1.58
N GLU A 52 8.71 2.76 2.09
CA GLU A 52 8.79 1.33 2.43
C GLU A 52 9.03 0.49 1.18
N LEU A 53 8.28 0.72 0.10
CA LEU A 53 8.51 0.02 -1.18
C LEU A 53 9.89 0.32 -1.79
N LEU A 54 10.48 1.48 -1.49
CA LEU A 54 11.83 1.83 -1.93
C LEU A 54 12.90 1.23 -1.01
N ALA A 55 12.65 1.20 0.31
CA ALA A 55 13.55 0.67 1.33
C ALA A 55 13.59 -0.86 1.32
N ASP A 56 12.44 -1.49 1.08
CA ASP A 56 12.26 -2.94 0.93
C ASP A 56 12.65 -3.41 -0.49
N ARG A 57 13.70 -2.82 -1.08
CA ARG A 57 14.33 -3.42 -2.26
C ARG A 57 15.33 -4.51 -1.84
N PRO A 58 14.93 -5.78 -1.88
CA PRO A 58 15.71 -6.83 -2.49
C PRO A 58 15.00 -7.26 -3.79
N GLN A 59 15.65 -6.96 -4.90
CA GLN A 59 15.35 -7.42 -6.25
C GLN A 59 14.47 -8.68 -6.41
N ALA A 60 13.17 -8.55 -6.70
CA ALA A 60 12.37 -9.58 -7.38
C ALA A 60 10.96 -9.10 -7.80
N ARG A 61 10.81 -8.90 -9.12
CA ARG A 61 9.68 -9.32 -9.96
C ARG A 61 8.25 -8.78 -9.68
N PRO A 62 7.69 -7.97 -10.58
CA PRO A 62 6.25 -7.78 -10.64
C PRO A 62 5.62 -9.00 -11.31
N ARG A 63 4.81 -9.81 -10.62
CA ARG A 63 3.60 -10.49 -11.15
C ARG A 63 2.71 -10.99 -10.01
N PRO A 64 1.51 -10.41 -9.87
CA PRO A 64 0.34 -11.27 -9.73
C PRO A 64 -0.77 -10.86 -10.72
N GLY A 65 -1.11 -11.80 -11.61
CA GLY A 65 -2.38 -11.92 -12.32
C GLY A 65 -2.99 -10.67 -12.96
N GLN A 66 -2.59 -10.36 -14.19
CA GLN A 66 -3.53 -9.83 -15.18
C GLN A 66 -4.38 -11.02 -15.61
N GLY A 67 -5.57 -11.16 -15.04
CA GLY A 67 -6.61 -12.09 -15.44
C GLY A 67 -7.91 -11.32 -15.57
#